data_AF-A0A556MWU9-F1
#
_entry.id   AF-A0A556MWU9-F1
#
_cell.length_a   1.000
_cell.length_b   1.000
_cell.length_c   1.000
_cell.angle_alpha   90.00
_cell.angle_beta   90.00
_cell.angle_gamma   90.00
#
_symmetry.space_group_name_H-M   'P 1'
#
loop_
_entity.id
_entity.type
_entity.pdbx_description
1 polymer ?
#
loop_
_entity_poly.entity_id
_entity_poly.type
_entity_poly.pdbx_seq_one_letter_code
_entity_poly.pdbx_strand_id
1 'polypeptide(L)' 'MRSHTATGIFRDMDHAEDAQQYLLAQEFTEDDIVTEALKDQTVLLKVHADNSIEMQEAVDVLRNYGAVDITMTK' A
#
# COMPACT_ATOMS: atom_id res chain seq x y z
N MET A 1 -8.32 16.19 3.09
CA MET A 1 -8.27 15.11 4.09
C MET A 1 -8.47 13.81 3.30
N ARG A 2 -7.40 13.03 3.12
CA ARG A 2 -7.47 11.73 2.47
C ARG A 2 -8.32 10.82 3.35
N SER A 3 -9.49 10.46 2.85
CA SER A 3 -10.48 9.70 3.62
C SER A 3 -10.31 8.20 3.41
N HIS A 4 -9.65 7.79 2.33
CA HIS A 4 -9.51 6.39 1.98
C HIS A 4 -8.09 5.91 2.29
N THR A 5 -7.95 4.78 2.96
CA THR A 5 -6.67 4.15 3.26
C THR A 5 -6.73 2.68 2.89
N ALA A 6 -5.85 2.26 1.97
CA ALA A 6 -5.58 0.86 1.70
C ALA A 6 -4.40 0.41 2.58
N THR A 7 -4.43 -0.80 3.11
CA THR A 7 -3.33 -1.37 3.89
C THR A 7 -3.06 -2.77 3.38
N GLY A 8 -1.83 -3.03 2.94
CA GLY A 8 -1.36 -4.34 2.52
C GLY A 8 -0.29 -4.86 3.46
N ILE A 9 -0.31 -6.16 3.76
CA ILE A 9 0.75 -6.86 4.49
C ILE A 9 1.51 -7.76 3.52
N PHE A 10 2.83 -7.61 3.47
CA PHE A 10 3.76 -8.40 2.69
C PHE A 10 4.58 -9.32 3.59
N ARG A 11 5.10 -10.42 3.06
CA ARG A 11 5.94 -11.38 3.79
C ARG A 11 7.42 -11.03 3.81
N ASP A 12 7.81 -10.04 3.01
CA ASP A 12 9.18 -9.60 2.82
C ASP A 12 9.17 -8.14 2.36
N MET A 13 10.34 -7.50 2.46
CA MET A 13 10.49 -6.08 2.16
C MET A 13 10.61 -5.82 0.66
N ASP A 14 11.20 -6.74 -0.11
CA ASP A 14 11.39 -6.62 -1.55
C ASP A 14 10.04 -6.38 -2.27
N HIS A 15 9.03 -7.21 -2.01
CA HIS A 15 7.71 -7.03 -2.62
C HIS A 15 7.01 -5.74 -2.18
N ALA A 16 7.20 -5.32 -0.91
CA ALA A 16 6.63 -4.09 -0.39
C ALA A 16 7.26 -2.85 -1.03
N GLU A 17 8.58 -2.86 -1.23
CA GLU A 17 9.33 -1.81 -1.90
C GLU A 17 8.94 -1.71 -3.38
N ASP A 18 8.82 -2.83 -4.09
CA ASP A 18 8.36 -2.86 -5.47
C ASP A 18 6.95 -2.25 -5.63
N ALA A 19 6.03 -2.60 -4.72
CA ALA A 19 4.69 -2.03 -4.68
C ALA A 19 4.73 -0.51 -4.40
N GLN A 20 5.56 -0.09 -3.45
CA GLN A 20 5.75 1.33 -3.12
C GLN A 20 6.28 2.12 -4.33
N GLN A 21 7.30 1.62 -5.01
CA GLN A 21 7.87 2.28 -6.19
C GLN A 21 6.84 2.42 -7.32
N TYR A 22 5.99 1.41 -7.51
CA TYR A 22 4.92 1.48 -8.49
C TYR A 22 3.88 2.54 -8.13
N LEU A 23 3.49 2.64 -6.84
CA LEU A 23 2.56 3.67 -6.37
C LEU A 23 3.14 5.07 -6.55
N LEU A 24 4.41 5.28 -6.20
CA LEU A 24 5.09 6.56 -6.40
C LEU A 24 5.13 6.98 -7.88
N ALA A 25 5.15 6.02 -8.81
CA ALA A 25 5.07 6.30 -10.24
C ALA A 25 3.64 6.64 -10.72
N GLN A 26 2.60 6.29 -9.95
CA GLN A 26 1.18 6.49 -10.25
C GLN A 26 0.61 7.75 -9.56
N GLU A 27 1.43 8.79 -9.39
CA GLU A 27 1.05 10.07 -8.77
C GLU A 27 0.84 10.06 -7.25
N PHE A 28 1.06 8.93 -6.56
CA PHE A 28 1.16 8.92 -5.10
C PHE A 28 2.48 9.55 -4.65
N THR A 29 2.47 10.19 -3.48
CA THR A 29 3.67 10.78 -2.87
C THR A 29 4.14 9.96 -1.66
N GLU A 30 5.36 10.21 -1.22
CA GLU A 30 5.91 9.56 -0.01
C GLU A 30 5.11 9.88 1.25
N ASP A 31 4.39 11.01 1.29
CA ASP A 31 3.49 11.37 2.41
C ASP A 31 2.24 10.49 2.45
N ASP A 32 1.91 9.88 1.30
CA ASP A 32 0.71 9.08 1.11
C ASP A 32 0.96 7.61 1.39
N ILE A 33 2.22 7.21 1.43
CA ILE A 33 2.63 5.83 1.55
C ILE A 33 3.42 5.68 2.85
N VAL A 34 2.91 4.85 3.75
CA VAL A 34 3.57 4.55 5.01
C VAL A 34 3.98 3.08 5.02
N THR A 35 5.29 2.85 5.01
CA THR A 35 5.89 1.52 5.08
C THR A 35 6.39 1.24 6.50
N GLU A 36 5.93 0.16 7.13
CA GLU A 36 6.30 -0.23 8.48
C GLU A 36 6.70 -1.71 8.53
N ALA A 37 7.92 -2.02 8.98
CA ALA A 37 8.33 -3.40 9.24
C ALA A 37 7.70 -3.89 10.56
N LEU A 38 6.99 -5.02 10.50
CA LEU A 38 6.33 -5.66 11.65
C LEU A 38 7.25 -6.71 12.31
N LYS A 39 6.83 -7.21 13.47
CA LYS A 39 7.65 -8.11 14.32
C LYS A 39 7.82 -9.54 13.79
N ASP A 40 7.20 -9.89 12.66
CA ASP A 40 7.18 -11.25 12.10
C ASP A 40 7.83 -11.34 10.71
N GLN A 41 8.81 -10.47 10.42
CA GLN A 41 9.43 -10.31 9.09
C GLN A 41 8.44 -9.87 7.99
N THR A 42 7.21 -9.53 8.38
CA THR A 42 6.21 -8.96 7.50
C THR A 42 6.37 -7.46 7.40
N VAL A 43 5.96 -6.89 6.27
CA VAL A 43 6.00 -5.46 6.03
C VAL A 43 4.59 -4.98 5.77
N LEU A 44 4.20 -3.92 6.46
CA LEU A 44 2.92 -3.27 6.29
C LEU A 44 3.11 -2.05 5.39
N LEU A 45 2.31 -1.95 4.34
CA LEU A 45 2.25 -0.81 3.44
C LEU A 45 0.86 -0.18 3.54
N LYS A 46 0.77 1.05 4.06
CA LYS A 46 -0.46 1.86 4.04
C LYS A 46 -0.38 2.85 2.89
N VAL A 47 -1.48 3.02 2.17
CA VAL A 47 -1.62 3.94 1.04
C VAL A 47 -2.84 4.79 1.27
N HIS A 48 -2.65 6.11 1.34
CA HIS A 48 -3.69 7.10 1.53
C HIS A 48 -4.14 7.64 0.17
N ALA A 49 -5.41 7.40 -0.17
CA ALA A 49 -6.03 7.83 -1.41
C ALA A 49 -7.05 8.96 -1.15
N ASP A 50 -7.16 9.89 -2.09
CA ASP A 50 -8.14 10.98 -2.00
C ASP A 50 -9.53 10.51 -2.37
N ASN A 51 -9.63 9.52 -3.26
CA ASN A 51 -10.90 9.00 -3.76
C ASN A 51 -10.92 7.46 -3.82
N SER A 52 -12.12 6.92 -4.06
CA SER A 52 -12.32 5.47 -4.11
C SER A 52 -11.71 4.81 -5.36
N ILE A 53 -11.39 5.56 -6.42
CA ILE A 53 -10.75 5.04 -7.64
C ILE A 53 -9.28 4.76 -7.33
N GLU A 54 -8.54 5.77 -6.86
CA GLU A 54 -7.15 5.64 -6.40
C GLU A 54 -7.01 4.55 -5.33
N MET A 55 -7.99 4.43 -4.44
CA MET A 55 -8.01 3.38 -3.42
C MET A 55 -8.08 1.97 -4.03
N GLN A 56 -8.88 1.78 -5.08
CA GLN A 56 -8.94 0.50 -5.78
C GLN A 56 -7.65 0.22 -6.53
N GLU A 57 -7.07 1.21 -7.20
CA GLU A 57 -5.78 1.07 -7.86
C GLU A 57 -4.68 0.69 -6.87
N ALA A 58 -4.63 1.33 -5.70
CA ALA A 58 -3.71 0.97 -4.64
C ALA A 58 -3.90 -0.48 -4.18
N VAL A 59 -5.15 -0.94 -4.03
CA VAL A 59 -5.43 -2.33 -3.68
C VAL A 59 -5.03 -3.32 -4.76
N ASP A 60 -5.27 -2.99 -6.03
CA ASP A 60 -4.84 -3.81 -7.17
C ASP A 60 -3.32 -3.92 -7.21
N VAL A 61 -2.59 -2.82 -6.96
CA VAL A 61 -1.13 -2.83 -6.84
C VAL A 61 -0.69 -3.72 -5.68
N LEU A 62 -1.21 -3.50 -4.47
CA LEU A 62 -0.88 -4.32 -3.29
C LEU A 62 -1.10 -5.82 -3.58
N ARG A 63 -2.22 -6.17 -4.20
CA ARG A 63 -2.53 -7.55 -4.58
C ARG A 63 -1.57 -8.09 -5.65
N ASN A 64 -1.27 -7.30 -6.68
CA ASN A 64 -0.41 -7.72 -7.78
C ASN A 64 1.03 -7.99 -7.33
N TYR A 65 1.50 -7.22 -6.35
CA TYR A 65 2.84 -7.38 -5.75
C TYR A 65 2.89 -8.39 -4.60
N GLY A 66 1.80 -9.12 -4.33
CA GLY A 66 1.84 -10.26 -3.40
C GLY A 66 1.52 -9.94 -1.95
N ALA A 67 0.77 -8.86 -1.67
CA ALA A 67 0.22 -8.63 -0.34
C ALA A 67 -0.66 -9.83 0.07
N VAL A 68 -0.36 -10.39 1.23
CA VAL A 68 -1.04 -11.58 1.78
C VAL A 68 -2.28 -11.23 2.58
N ASP A 69 -2.39 -9.99 3.02
CA ASP A 69 -3.57 -9.43 3.67
C ASP A 69 -3.79 -8.01 3.15
N ILE A 70 -5.01 -7.68 2.77
CA ILE A 70 -5.35 -6.35 2.26
C ILE A 70 -6.63 -5.88 2.93
N THR A 71 -6.55 -4.73 3.58
CA THR A 71 -7.67 -4.08 4.26
C THR A 71 -7.91 -2.69 3.67
N MET A 72 -9.18 -2.32 3.57
CA MET A 72 -9.66 -1.05 3.03
C MET A 72 -10.43 -0.30 4.12
N THR A 73 -10.04 0.95 4.37
CA THR A 73 -10.70 1.83 5.35
C THR A 73 -11.11 3.14 4.68
N LYS A 74 -12.29 3.66 5.03
CA LYS A 74 -12.88 4.91 4.52
C LYS A 74 -13.23 5.84 5.68
#